data_AF-A0AA51DWS4-F1
#
_entry.id   AF-A0AA51DWS4-F1
#
_cell.length_a   1.000
_cell.length_b   1.000
_cell.length_c   1.000
_cell.angle_alpha   90.00
_cell.angle_beta   90.00
_cell.angle_gamma   90.00
#
_symmetry.space_group_name_H-M   'P 1'
#
loop_
_entity.id
_entity.type
_entity.pdbx_description
1 polymer ?
#
loop_
_entity_poly.entity_id
_entity_poly.type
_entity_poly.pdbx_seq_one_letter_code
_entity_poly.pdbx_strand_id
1 'polypeptide(L)'
;MAKDGTNRGGRRVRAGDKPLPLSEKITKGKSAKVLDVPDLQPETVLKIDEPEEVADLCGEDMPAPSDYLSARQRDGKPLGADLLFTETWKWLKERGCEKFVNPRLIEAYAQAFTRYIQCEEAISTYGLLGKHPTTGGAITSPFVQMSQSFQKQANLIWYEIFDIVKQNCTTSFIGNPQDDIMEALLSGRKGR
;
A
#
# COMPACT_ATOMS: atom_id res chain seq x y z
N MET A 1 9.45 33.77 -14.40
CA MET A 1 9.40 32.74 -15.47
C MET A 1 10.83 32.41 -15.86
N ALA A 2 11.18 31.13 -15.97
CA ALA A 2 12.46 30.74 -16.55
C ALA A 2 12.47 31.04 -18.07
N LYS A 3 13.66 31.10 -18.67
CA LYS A 3 13.89 31.49 -20.07
C LYS A 3 13.23 30.54 -21.10
N ASP A 4 12.67 29.43 -20.64
CA ASP A 4 11.98 28.38 -21.40
C ASP A 4 10.44 28.41 -21.25
N GLY A 5 9.87 29.45 -20.64
CA GLY A 5 8.42 29.60 -20.47
C GLY A 5 7.79 28.60 -19.48
N THR A 6 8.59 27.77 -18.82
CA THR A 6 8.08 26.84 -17.81
C THR A 6 7.94 27.52 -16.46
N ASN A 7 6.76 27.39 -15.84
CA ASN A 7 6.52 27.78 -14.44
C ASN A 7 7.15 26.74 -13.50
N ARG A 8 8.48 26.63 -13.53
CA ARG A 8 9.24 25.91 -12.51
C ARG A 8 9.29 26.80 -11.27
N GLY A 9 8.36 26.58 -10.35
CA GLY A 9 8.43 27.18 -9.03
C GLY A 9 9.74 26.78 -8.36
N GLY A 10 10.69 27.71 -8.26
CA GLY A 10 11.95 27.50 -7.56
C GLY A 10 11.74 27.30 -6.05
N ARG A 11 12.80 26.84 -5.38
CA ARG A 11 12.84 26.74 -3.91
C ARG A 11 12.47 28.10 -3.31
N ARG A 12 11.33 28.17 -2.63
CA ARG A 12 10.89 29.39 -1.94
C ARG A 12 11.90 29.72 -0.85
N VAL A 13 12.28 30.99 -0.74
CA VAL A 13 13.14 31.47 0.35
C VAL A 13 12.43 31.12 1.67
N ARG A 14 13.12 30.42 2.59
CA ARG A 14 12.59 29.83 3.85
C ARG A 14 11.77 28.53 3.73
N ALA A 15 11.72 27.88 2.57
CA ALA A 15 11.35 26.47 2.54
C ALA A 15 12.52 25.68 3.16
N GLY A 16 12.37 25.27 4.42
CA GLY A 16 13.31 24.39 5.09
C GLY A 16 13.60 23.12 4.27
N ASP A 17 14.65 22.39 4.64
CA ASP A 17 14.96 21.13 3.95
C ASP A 17 13.85 20.10 4.18
N LYS A 18 13.63 19.22 3.19
CA LYS A 18 12.66 18.13 3.32
C LYS A 18 13.06 17.26 4.53
N PRO A 19 12.10 16.84 5.37
CA PRO A 19 12.41 15.99 6.51
C PRO A 19 13.05 14.67 6.04
N LEU A 20 14.20 14.36 6.65
CA LEU A 20 14.93 13.11 6.45
C LEU A 20 14.16 11.93 7.06
N PRO A 21 14.25 10.73 6.47
CA PRO A 21 13.70 9.51 7.07
C PRO A 21 14.35 9.21 8.42
N LEU A 22 13.69 8.40 9.25
CA LEU A 22 14.16 8.07 10.59
C LEU A 22 15.53 7.38 10.57
N SER A 23 15.71 6.38 9.72
CA SER A 23 16.99 5.68 9.55
C SER A 23 18.15 6.62 9.23
N GLU A 24 17.94 7.63 8.38
CA GLU A 24 18.95 8.66 8.10
C GLU A 24 19.20 9.62 9.27
N LYS A 25 18.19 9.91 10.10
CA LYS A 25 18.41 10.72 11.29
C LYS A 25 19.26 9.97 12.31
N ILE A 26 19.02 8.67 12.46
CA ILE A 26 19.81 7.78 13.33
C ILE A 26 21.26 7.73 12.85
N THR A 27 21.52 7.51 11.56
CA THR A 27 22.89 7.47 11.01
C THR A 27 23.61 8.82 11.13
N LYS A 28 22.87 9.93 11.05
CA LYS A 28 23.41 11.30 11.22
C LYS A 28 23.49 11.74 12.69
N GLY A 29 23.12 10.88 13.64
CA GLY A 29 23.14 11.19 15.08
C GLY A 29 22.18 12.31 15.51
N LYS A 30 21.11 12.55 14.73
CA LYS A 30 20.11 13.61 15.01
C LYS A 30 18.98 13.06 15.86
N SER A 31 18.49 13.85 16.82
CA SER A 31 17.31 13.49 17.59
C SER A 31 16.08 13.33 16.68
N ALA A 32 15.31 12.28 16.93
CA ALA A 32 14.09 11.97 16.20
C ALA A 32 13.01 11.54 17.19
N LYS A 33 11.76 11.93 16.90
CA LYS A 33 10.59 11.49 17.64
C LYS A 33 10.02 10.27 16.92
N VAL A 34 9.96 9.13 17.61
CA VAL A 34 9.40 7.88 17.11
C VAL A 34 8.07 7.64 17.81
N LEU A 35 7.10 7.06 17.10
CA LEU A 35 5.88 6.57 17.75
C LEU A 35 6.26 5.34 18.57
N ASP A 36 6.01 5.39 19.87
CA ASP A 36 6.16 4.25 20.74
C ASP A 36 4.80 3.60 20.94
N VAL A 37 4.72 2.27 20.80
CA VAL A 37 3.49 1.55 21.14
C VAL A 37 3.53 1.39 22.65
N PRO A 38 2.55 1.92 23.41
CA PRO A 38 2.51 1.70 24.84
C PRO A 38 2.49 0.20 25.09
N ASP A 39 3.53 -0.31 25.73
CA ASP A 39 3.57 -1.68 26.21
C ASP A 39 2.62 -1.73 27.40
N LEU A 40 1.33 -1.92 27.11
CA LEU A 40 0.31 -2.18 28.11
C LEU A 40 0.55 -3.59 28.65
N GLN A 41 1.62 -3.75 29.41
CA GLN A 41 1.76 -4.89 30.30
C GLN A 41 0.58 -4.78 31.26
N PRO A 42 -0.32 -5.77 31.33
CA PRO A 42 -1.38 -5.74 32.32
C PRO A 42 -0.70 -5.77 33.69
N GLU A 43 -0.56 -4.62 34.35
CA GLU A 43 0.14 -4.46 35.65
C GLU A 43 -0.53 -5.25 36.79
N THR A 44 -1.61 -5.97 36.51
CA THR A 44 -2.19 -6.93 37.44
C THR A 44 -2.53 -8.20 36.67
N VAL A 45 -1.61 -9.17 36.72
CA VAL A 45 -2.01 -10.57 36.80
C VAL A 45 -2.88 -10.67 38.04
N LEU A 46 -4.19 -10.42 37.88
CA LEU A 46 -5.18 -10.94 38.80
C LEU A 46 -4.89 -12.44 38.84
N LYS A 47 -4.31 -12.91 39.94
CA LYS A 47 -4.15 -14.33 40.23
C LYS A 47 -5.57 -14.91 40.34
N ILE A 48 -6.13 -15.25 39.19
CA ILE A 48 -7.29 -16.11 39.08
C ILE A 48 -6.69 -17.50 39.25
N ASP A 49 -7.08 -18.18 40.33
CA ASP A 49 -6.71 -19.57 40.59
C ASP A 49 -6.94 -20.38 39.31
N GLU A 50 -5.89 -21.10 38.88
CA GLU A 50 -5.80 -21.80 37.59
C GLU A 50 -7.09 -22.57 37.26
N PRO A 51 -7.85 -22.18 36.21
CA PRO A 51 -8.70 -23.12 35.51
C PRO A 51 -7.82 -23.93 34.56
N GLU A 52 -7.92 -25.26 34.61
CA GLU A 52 -7.08 -26.28 33.94
C GLU A 52 -7.05 -26.25 32.39
N GLU A 53 -7.49 -25.19 31.72
CA GLU A 53 -7.41 -25.03 30.26
C GLU A 53 -7.07 -23.59 29.88
N VAL A 54 -5.84 -23.16 30.18
CA VAL A 54 -5.30 -21.95 29.55
C VAL A 54 -4.92 -22.34 28.13
N ALA A 55 -5.85 -22.15 27.19
CA ALA A 55 -5.51 -22.24 25.77
C ALA A 55 -4.33 -21.30 25.53
N ASP A 56 -3.26 -21.81 24.90
CA ASP A 56 -2.16 -20.99 24.40
C ASP A 56 -2.73 -20.00 23.37
N LEU A 57 -3.20 -18.84 23.84
CA LEU A 57 -3.68 -17.75 23.00
C LEU A 57 -2.45 -17.10 22.37
N CYS A 58 -1.97 -17.70 21.27
CA CYS A 58 -1.00 -17.05 20.40
C CYS A 58 -1.64 -15.77 19.85
N GLY A 59 -0.97 -14.63 20.01
CA GLY A 59 -1.37 -13.41 19.30
C GLY A 59 -1.36 -13.68 17.81
N GLU A 60 -2.49 -13.47 17.13
CA GLU A 60 -2.52 -13.62 15.67
C GLU A 60 -1.58 -12.61 15.03
N ASP A 61 -0.61 -13.13 14.29
CA ASP A 61 0.53 -12.43 13.71
C ASP A 61 0.15 -11.49 12.55
N MET A 62 -1.06 -11.68 12.01
CA MET A 62 -1.63 -10.91 10.91
C MET A 62 -3.15 -10.92 11.06
N PRO A 63 -3.83 -9.75 11.02
CA PRO A 63 -5.28 -9.71 11.02
C PRO A 63 -5.81 -10.39 9.76
N ALA A 64 -6.85 -11.21 9.92
CA ALA A 64 -7.48 -11.90 8.81
C ALA A 64 -7.98 -10.88 7.76
N PRO A 65 -7.60 -11.03 6.47
CA PRO A 65 -8.11 -10.20 5.39
C PRO A 65 -9.63 -10.30 5.29
N SER A 66 -10.32 -9.18 5.07
CA SER A 66 -11.78 -9.21 4.88
C SER A 66 -12.21 -10.06 3.68
N ASP A 67 -13.30 -10.82 3.82
CA ASP A 67 -13.84 -11.75 2.80
C ASP A 67 -14.03 -11.13 1.41
N TYR A 68 -14.35 -9.84 1.33
CA TYR A 68 -14.59 -9.17 0.05
C TYR A 68 -13.32 -9.02 -0.80
N LEU A 69 -12.12 -9.16 -0.22
CA LEU A 69 -10.84 -9.05 -0.93
C LEU A 69 -10.55 -10.29 -1.79
N SER A 70 -11.12 -11.44 -1.42
CA SER A 70 -11.04 -12.70 -2.15
C SER A 70 -12.33 -13.04 -2.90
N ALA A 71 -13.33 -12.15 -2.85
CA ALA A 71 -14.64 -12.36 -3.46
C ALA A 71 -14.53 -12.70 -4.95
N ARG A 72 -15.36 -13.66 -5.38
CA ARG A 72 -15.47 -14.08 -6.78
C ARG A 72 -16.14 -13.00 -7.61
N GLN A 73 -15.52 -12.69 -8.74
CA GLN A 73 -16.06 -11.75 -9.70
C GLN A 73 -17.02 -12.43 -10.67
N ARG A 74 -17.70 -11.62 -11.50
CA ARG A 74 -18.60 -12.11 -12.54
C ARG A 74 -17.93 -13.12 -13.47
N ASP A 75 -16.63 -12.96 -13.71
CA ASP A 75 -15.84 -13.82 -14.58
C ASP A 75 -15.36 -15.11 -13.88
N GLY A 76 -15.83 -15.39 -12.66
CA GLY A 76 -15.51 -16.58 -11.86
C GLY A 76 -14.14 -16.55 -11.18
N LYS A 77 -13.25 -15.65 -11.59
CA LYS A 77 -11.94 -15.43 -10.96
C LYS A 77 -12.10 -14.68 -9.62
N PRO A 78 -11.28 -14.97 -8.60
CA PRO A 78 -11.21 -14.14 -7.40
C PRO A 78 -10.62 -12.77 -7.72
N LEU A 79 -10.97 -11.74 -6.93
CA LEU A 79 -10.40 -10.39 -7.08
C LEU A 79 -8.88 -10.37 -6.89
N GLY A 80 -8.35 -11.24 -6.01
CA GLY A 80 -6.91 -11.35 -5.74
C GLY A 80 -6.33 -10.27 -4.82
N ALA A 81 -7.18 -9.45 -4.18
CA ALA A 81 -6.71 -8.38 -3.29
C ALA A 81 -6.19 -8.93 -1.95
N ASP A 82 -6.62 -10.12 -1.57
CA ASP A 82 -6.14 -10.85 -0.39
C ASP A 82 -4.62 -11.11 -0.44
N LEU A 83 -4.10 -11.50 -1.62
CA LEU A 83 -2.67 -11.73 -1.80
C LEU A 83 -1.86 -10.45 -1.60
N LEU A 84 -2.31 -9.33 -2.19
CA LEU A 84 -1.67 -8.03 -2.01
C LEU A 84 -1.72 -7.55 -0.56
N PHE A 85 -2.81 -7.82 0.15
CA PHE A 85 -2.91 -7.51 1.58
C PHE A 85 -1.84 -8.28 2.37
N THR A 86 -1.71 -9.59 2.11
CA THR A 86 -0.73 -10.43 2.79
C THR A 86 0.71 -10.00 2.49
N GLU A 87 1.03 -9.66 1.25
CA GLU A 87 2.36 -9.18 0.84
C GLU A 87 2.72 -7.84 1.50
N THR A 88 1.78 -6.89 1.46
CA THR A 88 1.99 -5.57 2.08
C THR A 88 2.10 -5.66 3.60
N TRP A 89 1.34 -6.54 4.25
CA TRP A 89 1.48 -6.80 5.69
C TRP A 89 2.85 -7.38 6.03
N LYS A 90 3.30 -8.41 5.31
CA LYS A 90 4.63 -9.01 5.52
C LYS A 90 5.75 -7.97 5.40
N TRP A 91 5.65 -7.10 4.40
CA TRP A 91 6.60 -6.01 4.23
C TRP A 91 6.60 -5.00 5.38
N LEU A 92 5.42 -4.68 5.95
CA LEU A 92 5.33 -3.84 7.14
C LEU A 92 5.92 -4.53 8.36
N LYS A 93 5.72 -5.84 8.49
CA LYS A 93 6.23 -6.67 9.58
C LYS A 93 7.74 -6.77 9.59
N GLU A 94 8.37 -7.01 8.43
CA GLU A 94 9.84 -6.99 8.28
C GLU A 94 10.47 -5.66 8.72
N ARG A 95 9.67 -4.58 8.72
CA ARG A 95 10.07 -3.23 9.11
C ARG A 95 9.61 -2.82 10.50
N GLY A 96 8.94 -3.71 11.23
CA GLY A 96 8.36 -3.44 12.55
C GLY A 96 7.33 -2.31 12.56
N CYS A 97 6.68 -2.04 11.42
CA CYS A 97 5.73 -0.94 11.25
C CYS A 97 4.26 -1.40 11.22
N GLU A 98 4.01 -2.69 11.36
CA GLU A 98 2.67 -3.31 11.30
C GLU A 98 1.64 -2.68 12.26
N LYS A 99 2.06 -2.35 13.49
CA LYS A 99 1.19 -1.78 14.53
C LYS A 99 0.85 -0.30 14.31
N PHE A 100 1.62 0.39 13.48
CA PHE A 100 1.43 1.83 13.20
C PHE A 100 0.50 2.08 12.01
N VAL A 101 0.23 1.06 11.20
CA VAL A 101 -0.62 1.17 10.02
C VAL A 101 -1.97 0.54 10.31
N ASN A 102 -3.04 1.28 10.04
CA ASN A 102 -4.40 0.75 10.18
C ASN A 102 -4.64 -0.37 9.15
N PRO A 103 -5.04 -1.59 9.57
CA PRO A 103 -5.33 -2.69 8.63
C PRO A 103 -6.29 -2.28 7.51
N ARG A 104 -7.30 -1.46 7.81
CA ARG A 104 -8.28 -0.96 6.83
C ARG A 104 -7.64 -0.19 5.67
N LEU A 105 -6.53 0.48 5.95
CA LEU A 105 -5.78 1.28 4.99
C LEU A 105 -5.03 0.37 4.00
N ILE A 106 -4.50 -0.76 4.51
CA ILE A 106 -3.88 -1.81 3.70
C ILE A 106 -4.91 -2.49 2.80
N GLU A 107 -6.10 -2.81 3.33
CA GLU A 107 -7.20 -3.38 2.54
C GLU A 107 -7.63 -2.45 1.40
N ALA A 108 -7.73 -1.14 1.69
CA ALA A 108 -8.09 -0.13 0.69
C ALA A 108 -7.02 -0.01 -0.40
N TYR A 109 -5.74 -0.07 -0.03
CA TYR A 109 -4.63 -0.11 -1.00
C TYR A 109 -4.71 -1.35 -1.88
N ALA A 110 -4.82 -2.53 -1.28
CA ALA A 110 -4.89 -3.80 -2.00
C ALA A 110 -6.07 -3.86 -2.96
N GLN A 111 -7.24 -3.37 -2.55
CA GLN A 111 -8.41 -3.26 -3.41
C GLN A 111 -8.19 -2.26 -4.56
N ALA A 112 -7.68 -1.06 -4.29
CA ALA A 112 -7.45 -0.06 -5.33
C ALA A 112 -6.43 -0.56 -6.37
N PHE A 113 -5.36 -1.21 -5.91
CA PHE A 113 -4.31 -1.72 -6.78
C PHE A 113 -4.77 -2.91 -7.64
N THR A 114 -5.53 -3.86 -7.07
CA THR A 114 -6.14 -4.94 -7.87
C THR A 114 -7.12 -4.42 -8.92
N ARG A 115 -7.94 -3.41 -8.57
CA ARG A 115 -8.85 -2.79 -9.55
C ARG A 115 -8.11 -2.06 -10.66
N TYR A 116 -6.96 -1.46 -10.36
CA TYR A 116 -6.07 -0.91 -11.37
C TYR A 116 -5.56 -2.00 -12.33
N ILE A 117 -5.04 -3.13 -11.82
CA ILE A 117 -4.59 -4.26 -12.64
C ILE A 117 -5.71 -4.74 -13.58
N GLN A 118 -6.93 -4.87 -13.07
CA GLN A 118 -8.08 -5.29 -13.88
C GLN A 118 -8.41 -4.31 -15.00
N CYS A 119 -8.27 -3.01 -14.76
CA CYS A 119 -8.45 -2.02 -15.81
C CYS A 119 -7.35 -2.13 -16.88
N GLU A 120 -6.10 -2.39 -16.50
CA GLU A 120 -4.99 -2.60 -17.44
C GLU A 120 -5.15 -3.88 -18.28
N GLU A 121 -5.61 -4.97 -17.68
CA GLU A 121 -5.97 -6.20 -18.41
C GLU A 121 -7.13 -5.96 -19.39
N ALA A 122 -8.15 -5.21 -18.97
CA ALA A 122 -9.27 -4.82 -19.83
C ALA A 122 -8.82 -3.90 -20.97
N ILE A 123 -7.94 -2.93 -20.72
CA ILE A 123 -7.34 -2.07 -21.76
C ILE A 123 -6.56 -2.92 -22.77
N SER A 124 -5.81 -3.90 -22.29
CA SER A 124 -5.05 -4.81 -23.17
C SER A 124 -5.97 -5.67 -24.05
N THR A 125 -7.14 -6.05 -23.54
CA THR A 125 -8.10 -6.90 -24.24
C THR A 125 -8.98 -6.12 -25.22
N TYR A 126 -9.49 -4.96 -24.79
CA TYR A 126 -10.49 -4.17 -25.53
C TYR A 126 -9.88 -2.98 -26.29
N GLY A 127 -8.62 -2.65 -26.03
CA GLY A 127 -7.93 -1.52 -26.64
C GLY A 127 -8.24 -0.17 -25.97
N LEU A 128 -7.54 0.86 -26.43
CA LEU A 128 -7.62 2.23 -25.91
C LEU A 128 -8.82 3.03 -26.43
N LEU A 129 -9.43 2.58 -27.51
CA LEU A 129 -10.54 3.26 -28.19
C LEU A 129 -11.82 2.42 -28.07
N GLY A 130 -12.89 3.05 -27.61
CA GLY A 130 -14.26 2.53 -27.64
C GLY A 130 -15.11 3.23 -28.70
N LYS A 131 -16.39 2.87 -28.76
CA LYS A 131 -17.39 3.52 -29.61
C LYS A 131 -18.43 4.22 -28.75
N HIS A 132 -18.81 5.43 -29.14
CA HIS A 132 -19.87 6.17 -28.47
C HIS A 132 -21.23 5.48 -28.68
N PRO A 133 -22.02 5.23 -27.62
CA PRO A 133 -23.24 4.42 -27.70
C PRO A 133 -24.33 5.01 -28.61
N THR A 134 -24.37 6.34 -28.81
CA THR A 134 -25.40 6.98 -29.63
C THR A 134 -24.92 7.51 -30.98
N THR A 135 -23.62 7.81 -31.14
CA THR A 135 -23.08 8.42 -32.37
C THR A 135 -22.17 7.49 -33.16
N GLY A 136 -21.74 6.36 -32.57
CA GLY A 136 -20.82 5.42 -33.19
C GLY A 136 -19.39 5.94 -33.40
N GLY A 137 -19.12 7.20 -33.07
CA GLY A 137 -17.79 7.82 -33.16
C GLY A 137 -16.80 7.21 -32.17
N ALA A 138 -15.50 7.37 -32.46
CA ALA A 138 -14.43 6.89 -31.59
C ALA A 138 -14.38 7.71 -30.29
N ILE A 139 -14.30 7.02 -29.16
CA ILE A 139 -14.11 7.62 -27.83
C ILE A 139 -12.97 6.90 -27.10
N THR A 140 -12.45 7.49 -26.04
CA THR A 140 -11.51 6.79 -25.16
C THR A 140 -12.22 5.64 -24.45
N SER A 141 -11.55 4.50 -24.34
CA SER A 141 -12.07 3.36 -23.59
C SER A 141 -12.39 3.76 -22.15
N PRO A 142 -13.57 3.39 -21.60
CA PRO A 142 -13.95 3.74 -20.23
C PRO A 142 -12.96 3.19 -19.20
N PHE A 143 -12.29 2.07 -19.50
CA PHE A 143 -11.28 1.47 -18.65
C PHE A 143 -10.03 2.34 -18.48
N VAL A 144 -9.72 3.23 -19.44
CA VAL A 144 -8.58 4.16 -19.33
C VAL A 144 -8.82 5.17 -18.21
N GLN A 145 -10.02 5.75 -18.14
CA GLN A 145 -10.35 6.71 -17.08
C GLN A 145 -10.44 6.02 -15.71
N MET A 146 -11.00 4.80 -15.67
CA MET A 146 -11.06 3.99 -14.44
C MET A 146 -9.67 3.62 -13.94
N SER A 147 -8.77 3.16 -14.84
CA SER A 147 -7.38 2.84 -14.52
C SER A 147 -6.68 4.03 -13.86
N GLN A 148 -6.74 5.21 -14.48
CA GLN A 148 -6.14 6.42 -13.92
C GLN A 148 -6.71 6.79 -12.55
N SER A 149 -8.00 6.56 -12.31
CA SER A 149 -8.63 6.82 -11.01
C SER A 149 -8.11 5.87 -9.93
N PHE A 150 -8.11 4.56 -10.20
CA PHE A 150 -7.64 3.56 -9.23
C PHE A 150 -6.14 3.66 -8.98
N GLN A 151 -5.34 3.95 -10.01
CA GLN A 151 -3.90 4.20 -9.87
C GLN A 151 -3.62 5.37 -8.93
N LYS A 152 -4.32 6.50 -9.11
CA LYS A 152 -4.18 7.66 -8.22
C LYS A 152 -4.59 7.33 -6.79
N GLN A 153 -5.70 6.61 -6.61
CA GLN A 153 -6.15 6.18 -5.30
C GLN A 153 -5.13 5.27 -4.61
N ALA A 154 -4.61 4.26 -5.32
CA ALA A 154 -3.59 3.37 -4.80
C ALA A 154 -2.31 4.11 -4.41
N ASN A 155 -1.85 5.06 -5.25
CA ASN A 155 -0.67 5.86 -4.95
C ASN A 155 -0.85 6.78 -3.74
N LEU A 156 -2.02 7.38 -3.56
CA LEU A 156 -2.29 8.23 -2.40
C LEU A 156 -2.24 7.42 -1.10
N ILE A 157 -2.90 6.27 -1.08
CA ILE A 157 -2.89 5.37 0.09
C ILE A 157 -1.47 4.85 0.33
N TRP A 158 -0.75 4.49 -0.74
CA TRP A 158 0.63 4.06 -0.64
C TRP A 158 1.53 5.12 -0.02
N TYR A 159 1.40 6.40 -0.42
CA TYR A 159 2.18 7.47 0.18
C TYR A 159 1.90 7.64 1.68
N GLU A 160 0.66 7.43 2.11
CA GLU A 160 0.30 7.45 3.53
C GLU A 160 0.96 6.30 4.31
N ILE A 161 0.85 5.05 3.81
CA ILE A 161 1.56 3.88 4.38
C ILE A 161 3.06 4.15 4.43
N PHE A 162 3.59 4.63 3.32
CA PHE A 162 5.02 4.84 3.13
C PHE A 162 5.55 5.92 4.06
N ASP A 163 4.83 7.02 4.26
CA ASP A 163 5.25 8.08 5.16
C ASP A 163 5.24 7.61 6.63
N ILE A 164 4.30 6.76 7.03
CA ILE A 164 4.30 6.11 8.36
C ILE A 164 5.57 5.27 8.53
N VAL A 165 5.88 4.41 7.55
CA VAL A 165 7.10 3.59 7.58
C VAL A 165 8.34 4.46 7.59
N LYS A 166 8.39 5.50 6.77
CA LYS A 166 9.53 6.42 6.69
C LYS A 166 9.82 7.14 8.01
N GLN A 167 8.78 7.44 8.78
CA GLN A 167 8.90 8.14 10.06
C GLN A 167 9.26 7.21 11.23
N ASN A 168 8.99 5.91 11.13
CA ASN A 168 9.10 4.97 12.26
C ASN A 168 10.08 3.81 12.05
N CYS A 169 10.45 3.51 10.81
CA CYS A 169 11.36 2.41 10.48
C CYS A 169 12.82 2.78 10.80
N THR A 170 13.47 1.94 11.60
CA THR A 170 14.87 2.08 12.00
C THR A 170 15.84 1.39 11.04
N THR A 171 15.36 0.43 10.25
CA THR A 171 16.17 -0.26 9.22
C THR A 171 16.35 0.60 7.97
N SER A 172 17.50 0.40 7.30
CA SER A 172 17.83 1.10 6.06
C SER A 172 16.84 0.76 4.95
N PHE A 173 16.37 1.79 4.26
CA PHE A 173 15.40 1.68 3.18
C PHE A 173 16.01 1.01 1.94
N ILE A 174 15.88 -0.32 1.81
CA ILE A 174 16.29 -1.08 0.62
C ILE A 174 15.11 -2.00 0.26
N GLY A 175 14.59 -1.86 -0.96
CA GLY A 175 13.41 -2.58 -1.47
C GLY A 175 12.10 -1.78 -1.33
N ASN A 176 11.38 -1.60 -2.43
CA ASN A 176 10.04 -1.01 -2.47
C ASN A 176 9.07 -2.11 -2.93
N PRO A 177 7.98 -2.40 -2.20
CA PRO A 177 7.00 -3.41 -2.60
C PRO A 177 6.39 -3.12 -3.96
N GLN A 178 6.33 -1.85 -4.34
CA GLN A 178 5.86 -1.48 -5.67
C GLN A 178 6.81 -1.96 -6.77
N ASP A 179 8.10 -2.06 -6.47
CA ASP A 179 9.11 -2.61 -7.38
C ASP A 179 8.96 -4.14 -7.46
N ASP A 180 8.75 -4.82 -6.33
CA ASP A 180 8.49 -6.27 -6.27
C ASP A 180 7.15 -6.65 -6.93
N ILE A 181 6.13 -5.80 -6.81
CA ILE A 181 4.82 -5.96 -7.48
C ILE A 181 4.96 -5.73 -8.99
N MET A 182 5.72 -4.73 -9.41
CA MET A 182 6.02 -4.51 -10.83
C MET A 182 6.83 -5.67 -11.41
N GLU A 183 7.79 -6.21 -10.64
CA GLU A 183 8.58 -7.37 -11.01
C GLU A 183 7.76 -8.67 -11.02
N ALA A 184 6.81 -8.85 -10.10
CA ALA A 184 5.84 -9.95 -10.10
C ALA A 184 4.94 -9.91 -11.34
N LEU A 185 4.46 -8.72 -11.72
CA LEU A 185 3.66 -8.52 -12.95
C LEU A 185 4.47 -8.81 -14.22
N LEU A 186 5.78 -8.52 -14.24
CA LEU A 186 6.66 -8.79 -15.37
C LEU A 186 7.12 -10.26 -15.43
N SER A 187 7.38 -10.89 -14.27
CA SER A 187 7.85 -12.27 -14.16
C SER A 187 6.75 -13.30 -14.41
N GLY A 188 5.48 -12.97 -14.14
CA GLY A 188 4.33 -13.78 -14.56
C GLY A 188 4.24 -13.99 -16.08
N ARG A 189 4.99 -13.21 -16.88
CA ARG A 189 5.09 -13.34 -18.34
C ARG A 189 6.23 -14.24 -18.82
N LYS A 190 7.16 -14.65 -17.93
CA LYS A 190 8.34 -15.45 -18.29
C LYS A 190 8.06 -16.96 -18.35
N GLY A 191 6.80 -17.36 -18.18
CA GLY A 191 6.32 -18.75 -18.21
C GLY A 191 5.36 -19.07 -19.37
N ARG A 192 5.57 -18.49 -20.56
CA ARG A 192 4.98 -18.98 -21.83
C ARG A 192 6.03 -19.03 -22.92
#